data_AF-A0A0V0HS35-F1
#
_entry.id   AF-A0A0V0HS35-F1
#
_cell.length_a   1.000
_cell.length_b   1.000
_cell.length_c   1.000
_cell.angle_alpha   90.00
_cell.angle_beta   90.00
_cell.angle_gamma   90.00
#
_symmetry.space_group_name_H-M   'P 1'
#
loop_
_entity.id
_entity.type
_entity.pdbx_description
1 polymer ?
#
loop_
_entity_poly.entity_id
_entity_poly.type
_entity_poly.pdbx_seq_one_letter_code
_entity_poly.pdbx_strand_id
1 'polypeptide(L)'
;MASQSANLWVLLGLGLAGILIMTRKLKKAVKADFGAFVERLKLLPPPQPPPPKAPHPLTGLSFAISDVFDVNGFVTGFGNPDWSRTHEPASQTSTVVTTLVEGGATCTGRTVVDDMAFGISGEQIHFDTPTNPAAPARMPGGSSSGAAVAVAANFVDFSLGEFFCVSKSLCPSVIILWFEYALLFR
;
A
#
# COMPACT_ATOMS: atom_id res chain seq x y z
N MET A 1 36.70 38.97 30.58
CA MET A 1 37.07 37.80 29.75
C MET A 1 36.13 36.64 30.05
N ALA A 2 34.84 36.71 29.66
CA ALA A 2 33.83 35.68 29.99
C ALA A 2 32.86 35.39 28.82
N SER A 3 33.23 35.75 27.59
CA SER A 3 32.35 35.68 26.41
C SER A 3 32.75 34.58 25.40
N GLN A 4 33.98 34.07 25.45
CA GLN A 4 34.50 33.15 24.43
C GLN A 4 34.06 31.70 24.66
N SER A 5 33.90 31.27 25.91
CA SER A 5 33.46 29.93 26.28
C SER A 5 31.96 29.70 26.02
N ALA A 6 31.11 30.69 26.30
CA ALA A 6 29.66 30.60 26.06
C ALA A 6 29.33 30.38 24.57
N ASN A 7 30.03 31.08 23.67
CA ASN A 7 29.82 30.95 22.22
C ASN A 7 30.27 29.58 21.68
N LEU A 8 31.29 28.97 22.28
CA LEU A 8 31.78 27.64 21.88
C LEU A 8 30.78 26.54 22.25
N TRP A 9 30.18 26.61 23.44
CA TRP A 9 29.17 25.64 23.89
C TRP A 9 27.87 25.72 23.08
N VAL A 10 27.46 26.92 22.65
CA VAL A 10 26.29 27.08 21.77
C VAL A 10 26.54 26.47 20.39
N LEU A 11 27.73 26.69 19.81
CA LEU A 11 28.10 26.12 18.51
C LEU A 11 28.21 24.59 18.56
N LEU A 12 28.79 24.04 19.62
CA LEU A 12 28.84 22.58 19.84
C LEU A 12 27.44 22.00 20.04
N GLY A 13 26.57 22.68 20.79
CA GLY A 13 25.19 22.28 21.00
C GLY A 13 24.36 22.27 19.71
N LEU A 14 24.50 23.31 18.87
CA LEU A 14 23.86 23.39 17.55
C LEU A 14 24.40 22.33 16.58
N GLY A 15 25.72 22.07 16.60
CA GLY A 15 26.34 21.02 15.79
C GLY A 15 25.87 19.62 16.17
N LEU A 16 25.86 19.30 17.47
CA LEU A 16 25.32 18.03 17.99
C LEU A 16 23.82 17.89 17.70
N ALA A 17 23.03 18.94 17.88
CA ALA A 17 21.62 18.94 17.53
C ALA A 17 21.41 18.72 16.03
N GLY A 18 22.21 19.36 15.16
CA GLY A 18 22.17 19.16 13.72
C GLY A 18 22.52 17.73 13.29
N ILE A 19 23.57 17.15 13.88
CA ILE A 19 23.97 15.75 13.64
C ILE A 19 22.89 14.79 14.17
N LEU A 20 22.29 15.06 15.33
CA LEU A 20 21.20 14.26 15.89
C LEU A 20 19.95 14.32 15.00
N ILE A 21 19.59 15.49 14.47
CA ILE A 21 18.46 15.67 13.55
C ILE A 21 18.73 14.94 12.23
N MET A 22 19.94 15.04 11.68
CA MET A 22 20.35 14.31 10.46
C MET A 22 20.32 12.79 10.67
N THR A 23 20.86 12.28 11.78
CA THR A 23 20.86 10.85 12.08
C THR A 23 19.46 10.31 12.37
N ARG A 24 18.56 11.11 12.94
CA ARG A 24 17.13 10.76 13.08
C ARG A 24 16.42 10.72 11.73
N LYS A 25 16.70 11.64 10.81
CA LYS A 25 16.16 11.58 9.44
C LYS A 25 16.62 10.36 8.65
N LEU A 26 17.83 9.87 8.91
CA LEU A 26 18.40 8.69 8.25
C LEU A 26 17.90 7.35 8.82
N LYS A 27 17.34 7.33 10.03
CA LYS A 27 16.80 6.13 10.68
C LYS A 27 15.27 6.08 10.64
N LYS A 28 14.63 6.41 9.52
CA LYS A 28 13.24 5.98 9.33
C LYS A 28 13.30 4.46 9.11
N ALA A 29 12.99 3.69 10.16
CA ALA A 29 12.97 2.24 10.07
C ALA A 29 11.96 1.84 8.99
N VAL A 30 12.43 1.21 7.92
CA VAL A 30 11.56 0.65 6.89
C VAL A 30 10.74 -0.44 7.59
N LYS A 31 9.41 -0.30 7.59
CA LYS A 31 8.51 -1.33 8.14
C LYS A 31 8.81 -2.66 7.44
N ALA A 32 8.60 -3.79 8.12
CA ALA A 32 8.89 -5.12 7.57
C ALA A 32 8.15 -5.39 6.24
N ASP A 33 7.06 -4.69 6.00
CA ASP A 33 6.26 -4.74 4.78
C ASP A 33 6.41 -3.51 3.87
N PHE A 34 7.46 -2.72 4.07
CA PHE A 34 7.69 -1.44 3.41
C PHE A 34 6.54 -0.44 3.59
N GLY A 35 5.62 -0.66 4.54
CA GLY A 35 4.42 0.15 4.72
C GLY A 35 3.36 -0.08 3.64
N ALA A 36 3.42 -1.19 2.91
CA ALA A 36 2.50 -1.46 1.80
C ALA A 36 1.05 -1.69 2.23
N PHE A 37 0.81 -2.12 3.48
CA PHE A 37 -0.50 -2.57 3.93
C PHE A 37 -1.05 -1.72 5.08
N VAL A 38 -2.33 -1.40 4.99
CA VAL A 38 -3.11 -0.82 6.08
C VAL A 38 -3.49 -1.92 7.07
N GLU A 39 -3.95 -3.06 6.55
CA GLU A 39 -4.40 -4.19 7.35
C GLU A 39 -4.06 -5.51 6.65
N ARG A 40 -3.62 -6.51 7.43
CA ARG A 40 -3.52 -7.90 6.96
C ARG A 40 -4.85 -8.61 7.21
N LEU A 41 -5.49 -9.03 6.13
CA LEU A 41 -6.68 -9.88 6.16
C LEU A 41 -6.46 -11.06 5.21
N LYS A 42 -7.11 -12.19 5.49
CA LYS A 42 -6.97 -13.39 4.67
C LYS A 42 -8.32 -13.85 4.15
N LEU A 43 -8.56 -13.69 2.85
CA LEU A 43 -9.70 -14.31 2.19
C LEU A 43 -9.22 -15.59 1.54
N LEU A 44 -9.72 -16.72 2.06
CA LEU A 44 -9.33 -18.05 1.59
C LEU A 44 -10.21 -18.47 0.41
N PRO A 45 -9.61 -19.07 -0.63
CA PRO A 45 -10.38 -19.63 -1.72
C PRO A 45 -11.22 -20.82 -1.25
N PRO A 46 -12.30 -21.16 -1.98
CA PRO A 46 -13.06 -22.38 -1.71
C PRO A 46 -12.17 -23.62 -1.91
N PRO A 47 -12.54 -24.77 -1.30
CA PRO A 47 -11.85 -26.03 -1.54
C PRO A 47 -11.80 -26.37 -3.02
N GLN A 48 -10.67 -26.94 -3.46
CA GLN A 48 -10.51 -27.35 -4.86
C GLN A 48 -11.57 -28.37 -5.26
N PRO A 49 -12.08 -28.32 -6.50
CA PRO A 49 -13.05 -29.30 -6.97
C PRO A 49 -12.44 -30.70 -6.98
N PRO A 50 -13.20 -31.75 -6.63
CA PRO A 50 -12.71 -33.11 -6.73
C PRO A 50 -12.48 -33.50 -8.21
N PRO A 51 -11.49 -34.35 -8.51
CA PRO A 51 -11.33 -34.93 -9.84
C PRO A 51 -12.65 -35.59 -10.33
N PRO A 52 -13.03 -35.46 -11.62
CA PRO A 52 -12.22 -35.01 -12.77
C PRO A 52 -12.29 -33.51 -13.08
N LYS A 53 -12.92 -32.69 -12.23
CA LYS A 53 -13.09 -31.26 -12.50
C LYS A 53 -11.73 -30.54 -12.40
N ALA A 54 -11.45 -29.64 -13.33
CA ALA A 54 -10.19 -28.90 -13.37
C ALA A 54 -10.03 -28.02 -12.10
N PRO A 55 -8.79 -27.86 -11.58
CA PRO A 55 -8.50 -26.92 -10.50
C PRO A 55 -8.91 -25.50 -10.85
N HIS A 56 -9.10 -24.67 -9.83
CA HIS A 56 -9.36 -23.25 -10.05
C HIS A 56 -8.16 -22.56 -10.73
N PRO A 57 -8.37 -21.60 -11.65
CA PRO A 57 -7.31 -21.05 -12.50
C PRO A 57 -6.23 -20.26 -11.74
N LEU A 58 -6.56 -19.71 -10.56
CA LEU A 58 -5.64 -18.90 -9.74
C LEU A 58 -5.15 -19.66 -8.50
N THR A 59 -5.27 -20.99 -8.50
CA THR A 59 -4.86 -21.84 -7.38
C THR A 59 -3.38 -21.61 -7.04
N GLY A 60 -3.12 -21.29 -5.77
CA GLY A 60 -1.77 -21.08 -5.26
C GLY A 60 -1.24 -19.66 -5.43
N LEU A 61 -1.99 -18.78 -6.11
CA LEU A 61 -1.64 -17.36 -6.20
C LEU A 61 -2.18 -16.57 -5.01
N SER A 62 -1.44 -15.55 -4.65
CA SER A 62 -1.74 -14.59 -3.60
C SER A 62 -1.93 -13.19 -4.19
N PHE A 63 -2.87 -12.43 -3.63
CA PHE A 63 -3.10 -11.07 -4.05
C PHE A 63 -3.42 -10.12 -2.92
N ALA A 64 -3.21 -8.83 -3.14
CA ALA A 64 -3.65 -7.77 -2.25
C ALA A 64 -4.65 -6.86 -2.95
N ILE A 65 -5.43 -6.12 -2.16
CA ILE A 65 -6.41 -5.17 -2.68
C ILE A 65 -6.11 -3.78 -2.14
N SER A 66 -6.25 -2.73 -2.93
CA SER A 66 -6.25 -1.35 -2.43
C SER A 66 -7.39 -1.16 -1.41
N ASP A 67 -7.18 -0.27 -0.43
CA ASP A 67 -8.19 0.07 0.59
C ASP A 67 -9.35 0.95 0.05
N VAL A 68 -9.86 0.56 -1.12
CA VAL A 68 -11.01 1.12 -1.83
C VAL A 68 -11.99 0.01 -2.25
N PHE A 69 -11.58 -1.26 -2.10
CA PHE A 69 -12.41 -2.41 -2.40
C PHE A 69 -13.11 -2.90 -1.14
N ASP A 70 -14.44 -2.99 -1.23
CA ASP A 70 -15.26 -3.51 -0.14
C ASP A 70 -14.98 -4.99 0.12
N VAL A 71 -14.88 -5.34 1.41
CA VAL A 71 -14.80 -6.71 1.91
C VAL A 71 -15.86 -6.86 2.99
N ASN A 72 -16.70 -7.88 2.87
CA ASN A 72 -17.79 -8.12 3.82
C ASN A 72 -17.28 -8.16 5.27
N GLY A 73 -17.87 -7.33 6.14
CA GLY A 73 -17.51 -7.21 7.54
C GLY A 73 -16.33 -6.28 7.85
N PHE A 74 -15.73 -5.64 6.84
CA PHE A 74 -14.65 -4.67 7.00
C PHE A 74 -15.10 -3.27 6.55
N VAL A 75 -14.62 -2.23 7.23
CA VAL A 75 -14.83 -0.84 6.81
C VAL A 75 -13.77 -0.47 5.78
N THR A 76 -14.19 -0.11 4.57
CA THR A 76 -13.31 0.43 3.53
C THR A 76 -12.82 1.81 3.94
N GLY A 77 -11.50 2.01 4.00
CA GLY A 77 -10.92 3.21 4.60
C GLY A 77 -10.62 4.36 3.65
N PHE A 78 -10.50 4.11 2.34
CA PHE A 78 -10.13 5.14 1.35
C PHE A 78 -8.86 5.92 1.72
N GLY A 79 -7.94 5.31 2.47
CA GLY A 79 -6.74 5.99 2.94
C GLY A 79 -6.99 7.10 3.97
N ASN A 80 -8.20 7.21 4.53
CA ASN A 80 -8.60 8.24 5.48
C ASN A 80 -9.23 7.64 6.78
N PRO A 81 -8.60 7.79 7.95
CA PRO A 81 -9.14 7.27 9.21
C PRO A 81 -10.49 7.85 9.63
N ASP A 82 -10.79 9.11 9.28
CA ASP A 82 -12.10 9.72 9.58
C ASP A 82 -13.21 9.12 8.73
N TRP A 83 -12.90 8.72 7.48
CA TRP A 83 -13.82 7.95 6.66
C TRP A 83 -14.15 6.62 7.34
N SER A 84 -13.14 5.86 7.77
CA SER A 84 -13.34 4.61 8.50
C SER A 84 -14.13 4.77 9.81
N ARG A 85 -14.02 5.92 10.48
CA ARG A 85 -14.73 6.19 11.74
C ARG A 85 -16.22 6.52 11.55
N THR A 86 -16.58 7.02 10.37
CA THR A 86 -17.94 7.53 10.09
C THR A 86 -18.77 6.57 9.26
N HIS A 87 -18.16 5.52 8.71
CA HIS A 87 -18.82 4.55 7.84
C HIS A 87 -18.91 3.17 8.49
N GLU A 88 -19.99 2.48 8.17
CA GLU A 88 -20.23 1.11 8.63
C GLU A 88 -19.44 0.09 7.79
N PRO A 89 -19.18 -1.11 8.33
CA PRO A 89 -18.57 -2.19 7.57
C PRO A 89 -19.40 -2.54 6.32
N ALA A 90 -18.71 -2.89 5.23
CA ALA A 90 -19.38 -3.31 4.01
C ALA A 90 -20.20 -4.58 4.25
N SER A 91 -21.41 -4.62 3.68
CA SER A 91 -22.32 -5.77 3.76
C SER A 91 -21.99 -6.88 2.76
N GLN A 92 -21.18 -6.56 1.75
CA GLN A 92 -20.80 -7.45 0.66
C GLN A 92 -19.35 -7.21 0.25
N THR A 93 -18.69 -8.27 -0.22
CA THR A 93 -17.37 -8.18 -0.83
C THR A 93 -17.52 -7.78 -2.30
N SER A 94 -16.66 -6.87 -2.76
CA SER A 94 -16.61 -6.42 -4.16
C SER A 94 -16.57 -7.60 -5.13
N THR A 95 -17.36 -7.56 -6.20
CA THR A 95 -17.49 -8.66 -7.17
C THR A 95 -16.14 -9.13 -7.70
N VAL A 96 -15.22 -8.21 -8.02
CA VAL A 96 -13.87 -8.58 -8.50
C VAL A 96 -13.09 -9.38 -7.44
N VAL A 97 -13.16 -8.98 -6.17
CA VAL A 97 -12.45 -9.67 -5.08
C VAL A 97 -13.06 -11.06 -4.89
N THR A 98 -14.39 -11.15 -4.89
CA THR A 98 -15.11 -12.43 -4.82
C THR A 98 -14.73 -13.34 -5.99
N THR A 99 -14.69 -12.84 -7.23
CA THR A 99 -14.31 -13.63 -8.41
C THR A 99 -12.88 -14.16 -8.33
N LEU A 100 -11.92 -13.38 -7.81
CA LEU A 100 -10.55 -13.84 -7.65
C LEU A 100 -10.43 -14.93 -6.58
N VAL A 101 -11.13 -14.75 -5.46
CA VAL A 101 -11.15 -15.73 -4.36
C VAL A 101 -11.82 -17.03 -4.82
N GLU A 102 -12.98 -16.96 -5.46
CA GLU A 102 -13.66 -18.12 -6.08
C GLU A 102 -12.83 -18.74 -7.22
N GLY A 103 -12.00 -17.92 -7.88
CA GLY A 103 -11.01 -18.33 -8.86
C GLY A 103 -9.78 -19.04 -8.27
N GLY A 104 -9.71 -19.23 -6.95
CA GLY A 104 -8.65 -19.99 -6.28
C GLY A 104 -7.53 -19.15 -5.67
N ALA A 105 -7.57 -17.82 -5.81
CA ALA A 105 -6.54 -16.93 -5.27
C ALA A 105 -6.77 -16.63 -3.78
N THR A 106 -5.71 -16.39 -3.03
CA THR A 106 -5.78 -15.98 -1.62
C THR A 106 -5.55 -14.48 -1.49
N CYS A 107 -6.51 -13.73 -0.94
CA CYS A 107 -6.27 -12.32 -0.59
C CYS A 107 -5.45 -12.26 0.70
N THR A 108 -4.38 -11.45 0.75
CA THR A 108 -3.46 -11.37 1.90
C THR A 108 -3.49 -10.05 2.66
N GLY A 109 -4.21 -9.05 2.17
CA GLY A 109 -4.38 -7.79 2.89
C GLY A 109 -4.93 -6.65 2.05
N ARG A 110 -5.20 -5.54 2.76
CA ARG A 110 -5.56 -4.25 2.20
C ARG A 110 -4.36 -3.33 2.18
N THR A 111 -4.16 -2.66 1.06
CA THR A 111 -2.97 -1.87 0.77
C THR A 111 -3.24 -0.38 0.89
N VAL A 112 -2.19 0.35 1.25
CA VAL A 112 -2.23 1.81 1.39
C VAL A 112 -2.59 2.44 0.06
N VAL A 113 -3.50 3.42 0.13
CA VAL A 113 -3.85 4.31 -0.96
C VAL A 113 -3.62 5.76 -0.54
N ASP A 114 -3.55 6.67 -1.52
CA ASP A 114 -3.56 8.11 -1.28
C ASP A 114 -4.87 8.55 -0.60
N ASP A 115 -4.86 9.71 0.05
CA ASP A 115 -6.00 10.17 0.86
C ASP A 115 -7.23 10.32 -0.04
N MET A 116 -8.33 9.69 0.37
CA MET A 116 -9.57 9.57 -0.40
C MET A 116 -9.38 8.94 -1.80
N ALA A 117 -8.30 8.19 -2.00
CA ALA A 117 -7.80 7.73 -3.31
C ALA A 117 -7.51 8.85 -4.32
N PHE A 118 -7.42 10.10 -3.87
CA PHE A 118 -7.11 11.27 -4.71
C PHE A 118 -5.64 11.63 -4.59
N GLY A 119 -4.81 10.98 -5.39
CA GLY A 119 -3.39 11.33 -5.47
C GLY A 119 -2.65 10.54 -6.52
N ILE A 120 -1.44 11.01 -6.84
CA ILE A 120 -0.51 10.38 -7.80
C ILE A 120 0.88 10.15 -7.22
N SER A 121 1.16 10.70 -6.03
CA SER A 121 2.48 10.66 -5.42
C SER A 121 2.69 9.40 -4.58
N GLY A 122 1.63 8.83 -4.01
CA GLY A 122 1.74 7.75 -3.04
C GLY A 122 2.01 8.23 -1.61
N GLU A 123 2.00 9.55 -1.38
CA GLU A 123 2.28 10.15 -0.07
C GLU A 123 1.06 10.08 0.83
N GLN A 124 1.14 9.25 1.88
CA GLN A 124 0.07 9.10 2.85
C GLN A 124 0.46 9.66 4.22
N ILE A 125 -0.34 10.59 4.74
CA ILE A 125 -0.11 11.26 6.03
C ILE A 125 -0.55 10.39 7.21
N HIS A 126 -1.55 9.53 7.01
CA HIS A 126 -2.17 8.76 8.08
C HIS A 126 -1.51 7.39 8.31
N PHE A 127 -1.02 6.76 7.24
CA PHE A 127 -0.52 5.37 7.25
C PHE A 127 0.99 5.25 7.00
N ASP A 128 1.69 6.38 6.93
CA ASP A 128 3.02 6.55 6.34
C ASP A 128 3.07 6.27 4.83
N THR A 129 3.98 6.94 4.14
CA THR A 129 4.30 6.67 2.73
C THR A 129 4.95 5.28 2.56
N PRO A 130 4.39 4.39 1.72
CA PRO A 130 5.05 3.14 1.36
C PRO A 130 6.44 3.38 0.76
N THR A 131 7.42 2.59 1.18
CA THR A 131 8.79 2.71 0.69
C THR A 131 8.97 1.89 -0.57
N ASN A 132 9.40 2.53 -1.66
CA ASN A 132 9.71 1.82 -2.90
C ASN A 132 10.93 0.89 -2.68
N PRO A 133 10.80 -0.45 -2.85
CA PRO A 133 11.88 -1.38 -2.56
C PRO A 133 13.05 -1.27 -3.53
N ALA A 134 12.82 -0.87 -4.79
CA ALA A 134 13.88 -0.70 -5.78
C ALA A 134 14.56 0.68 -5.70
N ALA A 135 13.85 1.69 -5.23
CA ALA A 135 14.39 3.04 -5.06
C ALA A 135 13.87 3.71 -3.78
N PRO A 136 14.40 3.38 -2.59
CA PRO A 136 13.88 3.87 -1.30
C PRO A 136 13.86 5.40 -1.13
N ALA A 137 14.67 6.12 -1.93
CA ALA A 137 14.73 7.58 -1.93
C ALA A 137 13.73 8.24 -2.90
N ARG A 138 12.94 7.46 -3.65
CA ARG A 138 11.93 7.94 -4.60
C ARG A 138 10.54 7.64 -4.08
N MET A 139 9.57 8.42 -4.53
CA MET A 139 8.17 8.16 -4.22
C MET A 139 7.69 6.88 -4.90
N PRO A 140 6.80 6.10 -4.25
CA PRO A 140 6.26 4.87 -4.82
C PRO A 140 5.27 5.12 -5.98
N GLY A 141 4.68 6.32 -6.07
CA GLY A 141 3.59 6.65 -7.00
C GLY A 141 2.22 6.26 -6.45
N GLY A 142 1.15 6.88 -6.95
CA GLY A 142 -0.22 6.71 -6.43
C GLY A 142 -1.29 6.68 -7.54
N SER A 143 -2.57 6.54 -7.20
CA SER A 143 -3.14 6.50 -5.84
C SER A 143 -2.92 5.18 -5.11
N SER A 144 -2.70 4.08 -5.83
CA SER A 144 -2.55 2.72 -5.28
C SER A 144 -1.09 2.36 -4.93
N SER A 145 -0.44 3.20 -4.12
CA SER A 145 0.98 3.08 -3.77
C SER A 145 1.35 1.79 -3.04
N GLY A 146 0.53 1.38 -2.07
CA GLY A 146 0.73 0.16 -1.31
C GLY A 146 0.62 -1.09 -2.17
N ALA A 147 -0.29 -1.10 -3.14
CA ALA A 147 -0.47 -2.21 -4.08
C ALA A 147 0.79 -2.41 -4.95
N ALA A 148 1.31 -1.32 -5.52
CA ALA A 148 2.55 -1.35 -6.29
C ALA A 148 3.75 -1.83 -5.45
N VAL A 149 3.90 -1.33 -4.22
CA VAL A 149 4.97 -1.76 -3.31
C VAL A 149 4.81 -3.22 -2.89
N ALA A 150 3.58 -3.70 -2.64
CA ALA A 150 3.33 -5.08 -2.24
C ALA A 150 3.78 -6.08 -3.31
N VAL A 151 3.51 -5.79 -4.59
CA VAL A 151 3.97 -6.60 -5.73
C VAL A 151 5.47 -6.45 -5.93
N ALA A 152 6.00 -5.21 -5.93
CA ALA A 152 7.43 -4.96 -6.14
C ALA A 152 8.33 -5.61 -5.07
N ALA A 153 7.84 -5.69 -3.83
CA ALA A 153 8.51 -6.37 -2.72
C ALA A 153 8.28 -7.90 -2.69
N ASN A 154 7.53 -8.46 -3.65
CA ASN A 154 7.13 -9.86 -3.73
C ASN A 154 6.36 -10.36 -2.49
N PHE A 155 5.55 -9.52 -1.86
CA PHE A 155 4.64 -9.96 -0.79
C PHE A 155 3.39 -10.66 -1.32
N VAL A 156 3.03 -10.37 -2.58
CA VAL A 156 1.92 -10.96 -3.32
C VAL A 156 2.29 -11.15 -4.78
N ASP A 157 1.63 -12.09 -5.45
CA ASP A 157 1.86 -12.37 -6.87
C ASP A 157 1.25 -11.27 -7.76
N PHE A 158 0.13 -10.68 -7.34
CA PHE A 158 -0.51 -9.55 -8.01
C PHE A 158 -1.35 -8.70 -7.04
N SER A 159 -1.80 -7.54 -7.48
CA SER A 159 -2.67 -6.68 -6.67
C SER A 159 -3.75 -5.99 -7.49
N LEU A 160 -4.89 -5.73 -6.85
CA LEU A 160 -5.95 -4.88 -7.39
C LEU A 160 -5.76 -3.45 -6.90
N GLY A 161 -5.66 -2.52 -7.84
CA GLY A 161 -5.64 -1.09 -7.58
C GLY A 161 -6.73 -0.34 -8.34
N GLU A 162 -7.03 0.86 -7.86
CA GLU A 162 -7.81 1.85 -8.59
C GLU A 162 -6.85 2.86 -9.24
N PHE A 163 -7.29 3.42 -10.38
CA PHE A 163 -6.54 4.44 -11.10
C PHE A 163 -7.48 5.57 -11.51
N PHE A 164 -7.35 6.71 -10.83
CA PHE A 164 -8.09 7.91 -11.17
C PHE A 164 -7.44 8.63 -12.36
N CYS A 165 -8.02 8.47 -13.56
CA CYS A 165 -7.58 9.20 -14.75
C CYS A 165 -8.41 10.47 -14.99
N VAL A 166 -7.76 11.63 -15.11
CA VAL A 166 -8.42 12.94 -15.32
C VAL A 166 -8.91 13.14 -16.77
N SER A 167 -8.67 12.20 -17.69
CA SER A 167 -9.05 12.32 -19.11
C SER A 167 -9.75 11.07 -19.64
N LYS A 168 -11.00 11.25 -20.14
CA LYS A 168 -11.88 10.19 -20.68
C LYS A 168 -11.31 9.47 -21.92
N SER A 169 -10.35 10.05 -22.64
CA SER A 169 -9.83 9.49 -23.90
C SER A 169 -8.97 8.23 -23.73
N LEU A 170 -8.63 7.87 -22.50
CA LEU A 170 -7.79 6.71 -22.15
C LEU A 170 -8.57 5.57 -21.47
N CYS A 171 -9.91 5.62 -21.47
CA CYS A 171 -10.73 4.73 -20.66
C CYS A 171 -11.57 3.76 -21.51
N PRO A 172 -11.44 2.46 -21.23
CA PRO A 172 -12.66 1.77 -20.83
C PRO A 172 -12.38 0.90 -19.58
N SER A 173 -13.09 1.19 -18.48
CA SER A 173 -13.35 0.22 -17.40
C SER A 173 -12.11 -0.37 -16.69
N VAL A 174 -11.38 0.44 -15.92
CA VAL A 174 -10.02 0.04 -15.52
C VAL A 174 -9.92 -0.43 -14.07
N ILE A 175 -10.12 -1.74 -13.88
CA ILE A 175 -9.42 -2.50 -12.83
C ILE A 175 -8.00 -2.69 -13.37
N ILE A 176 -7.01 -1.97 -12.84
CA ILE A 176 -5.61 -2.24 -13.19
C ILE A 176 -5.13 -3.35 -12.30
N LEU A 177 -5.00 -4.55 -12.87
CA LEU A 177 -4.12 -5.58 -12.33
C LEU A 177 -2.69 -5.08 -12.51
N TRP A 178 -2.03 -4.69 -11.41
CA TRP A 178 -0.62 -4.32 -11.43
C TRP A 178 0.25 -5.58 -11.56
N PHE A 179 0.21 -6.21 -12.74
CA PHE A 179 1.05 -7.35 -13.10
C PHE A 179 2.36 -6.86 -13.74
N GLU A 180 2.31 -5.80 -14.57
CA GLU A 180 3.46 -5.34 -15.36
C GLU A 180 4.15 -4.06 -14.85
N TYR A 181 3.46 -3.17 -14.13
CA TYR A 181 4.12 -1.95 -13.67
C TYR A 181 5.23 -2.20 -12.63
N ALA A 182 5.23 -3.37 -11.98
CA ALA A 182 6.34 -3.81 -11.13
C ALA A 182 7.67 -3.96 -11.90
N LEU A 183 7.64 -4.15 -13.24
CA LEU A 183 8.85 -4.18 -14.07
C LEU A 183 9.49 -2.80 -14.26
N LEU A 184 8.72 -1.70 -14.18
CA LEU A 184 9.27 -0.34 -14.14
C LEU A 184 9.94 -0.01 -12.80
N PHE A 185 9.69 -0.84 -11.77
CA PHE A 185 10.22 -0.73 -10.43
C PHE A 185 11.06 -1.96 -10.03
N ARG A 186 11.60 -2.71 -10.99
CA ARG A 186 12.64 -3.72 -10.78
C ARG A 186 13.99 -3.25 -11.31
#